data_AF-A0A662J215-F1
#
_entry.id   AF-A0A662J215-F1
#
_cell.length_a   1.000
_cell.length_b   1.000
_cell.length_c   1.000
_cell.angle_alpha   90.00
_cell.angle_beta   90.00
_cell.angle_gamma   90.00
#
_symmetry.space_group_name_H-M   'P 1'
#
loop_
_entity.id
_entity.type
_entity.pdbx_description
1 polymer ?
#
loop_
_entity_poly.entity_id
_entity_poly.type
_entity_poly.pdbx_seq_one_letter_code
_entity_poly.pdbx_strand_id
1 'polypeptide(L)'
;MKMKVPDRDISKEQDALKFRDEIVMSFAVLQNLAQRPDLTDLERQALDFASSLLYQSVYGEEISEVMEEEESGREGEIQKDMEKVRSVHELAQVRRANAK
;
A
#
# COMPACT_ATOMS: atom_id res chain seq x y z
N MET A 1 -39.15 16.85 29.32
CA MET A 1 -38.09 15.90 28.88
C MET A 1 -36.82 16.68 28.64
N LYS A 2 -35.79 16.54 29.48
CA LYS A 2 -34.46 17.06 29.15
C LYS A 2 -33.79 16.04 28.23
N MET A 3 -33.55 16.41 26.97
CA MET A 3 -32.72 15.60 26.08
C MET A 3 -31.32 15.55 26.68
N LYS A 4 -30.87 14.35 27.03
CA LYS A 4 -29.48 14.09 27.41
C LYS A 4 -28.69 14.20 26.09
N VAL A 5 -28.02 15.33 25.90
CA VAL A 5 -27.06 15.49 24.80
C VAL A 5 -25.99 14.42 25.05
N PRO A 6 -25.71 13.51 24.11
CA PRO A 6 -24.65 12.53 24.31
C PRO A 6 -23.33 13.29 24.43
N ASP A 7 -22.57 13.00 25.48
CA ASP A 7 -21.23 13.56 25.67
C ASP A 7 -20.40 13.21 24.43
N ARG A 8 -20.12 14.21 23.60
CA ARG A 8 -19.17 14.06 22.50
C ARG A 8 -17.81 13.81 23.14
N ASP A 9 -17.17 12.73 22.72
CA ASP A 9 -15.90 12.29 23.26
C ASP A 9 -14.79 13.19 22.69
N ILE A 10 -14.66 14.40 23.23
CA ILE A 10 -13.80 15.49 22.73
C ILE A 10 -12.34 15.05 22.61
N SER A 11 -11.92 14.07 23.41
CA SER A 11 -10.60 13.44 23.33
C SER A 11 -10.39 12.75 21.98
N LYS A 12 -11.36 11.97 21.50
CA LYS A 12 -11.25 11.22 20.24
C LYS A 12 -11.22 12.16 19.04
N GLU A 13 -12.00 13.24 19.09
CA GLU A 13 -11.98 14.28 18.03
C GLU A 13 -10.63 15.01 17.99
N GLN A 14 -10.02 15.32 19.14
CA GLN A 14 -8.69 15.93 19.19
C GLN A 14 -7.59 14.98 18.71
N ASP A 15 -7.66 13.71 19.08
CA ASP A 15 -6.67 12.71 18.65
C ASP A 15 -6.77 12.45 17.13
N ALA A 16 -7.98 12.42 16.58
CA ALA A 16 -8.20 12.34 15.12
C ALA A 16 -7.66 13.58 14.38
N LEU A 17 -7.83 14.78 14.94
CA LEU A 17 -7.27 16.01 14.38
C LEU A 17 -5.75 16.00 14.37
N LYS A 18 -5.11 15.61 15.49
CA LYS A 18 -3.64 15.48 15.56
C LYS A 18 -3.12 14.47 14.55
N PHE A 19 -3.76 13.31 14.44
CA PHE A 19 -3.40 12.28 13.48
C PHE A 19 -3.44 12.81 12.03
N ARG A 20 -4.51 13.54 11.67
CA ARG A 20 -4.62 14.16 10.34
C ARG A 20 -3.52 15.18 10.09
N ASP A 21 -3.22 16.05 11.05
CA ASP A 21 -2.17 17.06 10.91
C ASP A 21 -0.79 16.39 10.73
N GLU A 22 -0.50 15.32 11.48
CA GLU A 22 0.73 14.52 11.34
C GLU A 22 0.85 13.88 9.95
N ILE A 23 -0.25 13.35 9.40
CA ILE A 23 -0.29 12.80 8.04
C ILE A 23 0.01 13.88 7.00
N VAL A 24 -0.66 15.02 7.09
CA VAL A 24 -0.49 16.13 6.14
C VAL A 24 0.95 16.64 6.17
N MET A 25 1.53 16.79 7.37
CA MET A 25 2.94 17.17 7.50
C MET A 25 3.88 16.11 6.91
N SER A 26 3.61 14.83 7.15
CA SER A 26 4.40 13.73 6.60
C SER A 26 4.38 13.71 5.06
N PHE A 27 3.21 13.92 4.45
CA PHE A 27 3.08 14.06 2.99
C PHE A 27 3.87 15.25 2.45
N ALA A 28 3.78 16.41 3.12
CA ALA A 28 4.52 17.60 2.70
C ALA A 28 6.05 17.38 2.75
N VAL A 29 6.54 16.68 3.78
CA VAL A 29 7.96 16.33 3.91
C VAL A 29 8.39 15.39 2.77
N LEU A 30 7.62 14.34 2.50
CA LEU A 30 7.92 13.39 1.42
C LEU A 30 7.93 14.06 0.04
N GLN A 31 6.96 14.94 -0.23
CA GLN A 31 6.93 15.73 -1.47
C GLN A 31 8.15 16.64 -1.59
N ASN A 32 8.51 17.36 -0.53
CA ASN A 32 9.71 18.22 -0.54
C ASN A 32 11.00 17.43 -0.79
N LEU A 33 11.12 16.23 -0.18
CA LEU A 33 12.24 15.35 -0.44
C LEU A 33 12.25 14.90 -1.91
N ALA A 34 11.11 14.48 -2.47
CA ALA A 34 11.01 14.01 -3.85
C ALA A 34 11.34 15.08 -4.91
N GLN A 35 11.16 16.37 -4.60
CA GLN A 35 11.53 17.49 -5.48
C GLN A 35 13.04 17.76 -5.54
N ARG A 36 13.84 17.10 -4.70
CA ARG A 36 15.29 17.29 -4.68
C ARG A 36 15.93 16.75 -5.97
N PRO A 37 16.74 17.56 -6.67
CA PRO A 37 17.37 17.15 -7.92
C PRO A 37 18.49 16.12 -7.72
N ASP A 38 19.01 15.98 -6.50
CA ASP A 38 20.15 15.13 -6.14
C ASP A 38 19.76 13.70 -5.71
N LEU A 39 18.51 13.28 -5.92
CA LEU A 39 18.05 11.93 -5.59
C LEU A 39 18.46 10.90 -6.66
N THR A 40 18.96 9.76 -6.19
CA THR A 40 19.09 8.54 -7.00
C THR A 40 17.71 7.95 -7.34
N ASP A 41 17.66 7.09 -8.35
CA ASP A 41 16.43 6.40 -8.75
C ASP A 41 15.85 5.54 -7.61
N LEU A 42 16.72 4.90 -6.82
CA LEU A 42 16.31 4.09 -5.67
C LEU A 42 15.66 4.96 -4.58
N GLU A 43 16.23 6.13 -4.29
CA GLU A 43 15.68 7.05 -3.29
C GLU A 43 14.35 7.63 -3.74
N ARG A 44 14.20 7.97 -5.03
CA ARG A 44 12.90 8.37 -5.59
C ARG A 44 11.86 7.28 -5.41
N GLN A 45 12.18 6.05 -5.78
CA GLN A 45 11.28 4.91 -5.63
C GLN A 45 10.91 4.66 -4.15
N ALA A 46 11.87 4.82 -3.23
CA ALA A 46 11.60 4.71 -1.80
C ALA A 46 10.66 5.79 -1.28
N LEU A 47 10.79 7.04 -1.77
CA LEU A 47 9.90 8.15 -1.43
C LEU A 47 8.48 7.98 -1.99
N ASP A 48 8.37 7.48 -3.23
CA ASP A 48 7.09 7.15 -3.85
C ASP A 48 6.38 6.01 -3.09
N PHE A 49 7.14 4.97 -2.71
CA PHE A 49 6.64 3.87 -1.88
C PHE A 49 6.16 4.35 -0.50
N ALA A 50 6.95 5.18 0.19
CA ALA A 50 6.56 5.75 1.49
C ALA A 50 5.29 6.60 1.39
N SER A 51 5.16 7.40 0.32
CA SER A 51 3.96 8.20 0.05
C SER A 51 2.73 7.32 -0.18
N SER A 52 2.92 6.18 -0.84
CA SER A 52 1.85 5.21 -1.10
C SER A 52 1.38 4.51 0.18
N LEU A 53 2.31 4.12 1.07
CA LEU A 53 1.98 3.57 2.38
C LEU A 53 1.22 4.58 3.25
N LEU A 54 1.61 5.85 3.22
CA LEU A 54 0.92 6.91 3.96
C LEU A 54 -0.47 7.20 3.38
N TYR A 55 -0.66 7.06 2.07
CA TYR A 55 -1.98 7.14 1.46
C TYR A 55 -2.86 5.96 1.90
N GLN A 56 -2.30 4.74 1.87
CA GLN A 56 -3.00 3.53 2.29
C GLN A 56 -3.34 3.52 3.79
N SER A 57 -2.51 4.09 4.67
CA SER A 57 -2.88 4.16 6.10
C SER A 57 -4.07 5.08 6.37
N VAL A 58 -4.40 5.97 5.43
CA VAL A 58 -5.48 6.96 5.56
C VAL A 58 -6.74 6.53 4.80
N TYR A 59 -6.55 5.98 3.60
CA TYR A 59 -7.63 5.64 2.66
C TYR A 59 -7.74 4.13 2.39
N GLY A 60 -6.84 3.32 2.94
CA GLY A 60 -6.72 1.88 2.62
C GLY A 60 -7.75 0.98 3.27
N GLU A 61 -8.57 1.46 4.22
CA GLU A 61 -9.78 0.73 4.62
C GLU A 61 -10.81 0.63 3.47
N GLU A 62 -10.73 1.49 2.44
CA GLU A 62 -11.70 1.50 1.32
C GLU A 62 -11.20 0.82 0.03
N ILE A 63 -9.90 0.46 -0.06
CA ILE A 63 -9.29 -0.13 -1.28
C ILE A 63 -9.01 -1.63 -1.12
N SER A 64 -9.55 -2.28 -0.08
CA SER A 64 -9.41 -3.73 0.11
C SER A 64 -10.45 -4.56 -0.65
N GLU A 65 -11.46 -3.95 -1.28
CA GLU A 65 -12.58 -4.66 -1.94
C GLU A 65 -12.60 -4.58 -3.48
N VAL A 66 -11.72 -3.82 -4.15
CA VAL A 66 -11.84 -3.57 -5.62
C VAL A 66 -10.60 -4.01 -6.42
N MET A 67 -9.90 -5.06 -5.97
CA MET A 67 -8.86 -5.70 -6.78
C MET A 67 -8.93 -7.23 -6.81
N GLU A 68 -10.10 -7.79 -6.46
CA GLU A 68 -10.39 -9.23 -6.63
C GLU A 68 -11.30 -9.56 -7.83
N GLU A 69 -11.56 -8.61 -8.74
CA GLU A 69 -12.32 -8.89 -9.96
C GLU A 69 -11.59 -8.37 -11.19
N GLU A 70 -10.54 -9.07 -11.64
CA GLU A 70 -10.16 -9.23 -13.06
C GLU A 70 -8.86 -10.06 -13.20
N GLU A 71 -8.92 -11.40 -13.02
CA GLU A 71 -8.27 -12.41 -13.89
C GLU A 71 -8.58 -13.84 -13.42
N SER A 72 -9.88 -14.16 -13.31
CA SER A 72 -10.34 -15.54 -13.21
C SER A 72 -10.14 -16.24 -14.55
N GLY A 73 -9.12 -17.10 -14.66
CA GLY A 73 -9.09 -18.06 -15.78
C GLY A 73 -7.82 -18.87 -16.03
N ARG A 74 -6.63 -18.49 -15.54
CA ARG A 74 -5.39 -19.18 -15.99
C ARG A 74 -4.28 -19.40 -14.96
N GLU A 75 -4.46 -19.03 -13.70
CA GLU A 75 -3.38 -19.13 -12.68
C GLU A 75 -3.37 -20.43 -11.86
N GLY A 76 -4.45 -21.22 -11.88
CA GLY A 76 -4.59 -22.39 -11.01
C GLY A 76 -3.66 -23.57 -11.31
N GLU A 77 -3.15 -23.72 -12.54
CA GLU A 77 -2.24 -24.82 -12.89
C GLU A 77 -0.75 -24.45 -12.72
N ILE A 78 -0.37 -23.18 -12.91
CA ILE A 78 1.04 -22.76 -12.88
C ILE A 78 1.59 -22.73 -11.45
N GLN A 79 0.77 -22.34 -10.47
CA GLN A 79 1.19 -22.27 -9.07
C GLN A 79 1.57 -23.63 -8.49
N LYS A 80 0.91 -24.71 -8.94
CA LYS A 80 1.16 -26.08 -8.45
C LYS A 80 2.54 -26.63 -8.83
N ASP A 81 3.07 -26.19 -9.97
CA ASP A 81 4.40 -26.59 -10.43
C ASP A 81 5.51 -25.69 -9.86
N MET A 82 5.20 -24.45 -9.49
CA MET A 82 6.14 -23.53 -8.84
C MET A 82 6.48 -23.94 -7.40
N GLU A 83 5.56 -24.62 -6.69
CA GLU A 83 5.80 -25.12 -5.31
C GLU A 83 6.88 -26.21 -5.21
N LYS A 84 7.22 -26.89 -6.31
CA LYS A 84 8.22 -27.98 -6.31
C LYS A 84 9.64 -27.52 -6.59
N VAL A 85 9.83 -26.25 -6.93
CA VAL A 85 11.12 -25.71 -7.37
C VAL A 85 11.99 -25.38 -6.16
N ARG A 86 13.16 -26.03 -6.04
CA ARG A 86 14.07 -25.84 -4.89
C ARG A 86 15.26 -24.93 -5.19
N SER A 87 15.37 -24.44 -6.43
CA SER A 87 16.48 -23.62 -6.88
C SER A 87 16.06 -22.56 -7.91
N VAL A 88 16.72 -21.41 -7.86
CA VAL A 88 16.52 -20.29 -8.80
C VAL A 88 16.79 -20.70 -10.25
N HIS A 89 17.69 -21.67 -10.47
CA HIS A 89 17.99 -22.18 -11.81
C HIS A 89 16.80 -22.96 -12.41
N GLU A 90 16.12 -23.77 -11.60
CA GLU A 90 14.92 -24.50 -12.00
C GLU A 90 13.75 -23.53 -12.24
N LEU A 91 13.63 -22.47 -11.43
CA LEU A 91 12.61 -21.44 -11.61
C LEU A 91 12.74 -20.72 -12.95
N ALA A 92 13.98 -20.44 -13.37
CA ALA A 92 14.25 -19.83 -14.67
C ALA A 92 13.87 -20.75 -15.84
N GLN A 93 14.06 -22.06 -15.70
CA GLN A 93 13.66 -23.04 -16.73
C GLN A 93 12.14 -23.18 -16.84
N VAL A 94 11.42 -23.24 -15.72
CA VAL A 94 9.94 -23.31 -15.69
C VAL A 94 9.33 -22.06 -16.33
N ARG A 95 9.84 -20.87 -15.98
CA ARG A 95 9.40 -19.60 -16.61
C ARG A 95 9.67 -19.57 -18.12
N ARG A 96 10.78 -20.15 -18.56
CA ARG A 96 11.15 -20.20 -19.99
C ARG A 96 10.27 -21.19 -20.77
N ALA A 97 9.85 -22.29 -20.16
CA ALA A 97 8.96 -23.27 -20.75
C ALA A 97 7.52 -22.75 -20.87
N ASN A 98 7.06 -21.94 -19.92
CA ASN A 98 5.73 -21.34 -19.90
C ASN A 98 5.59 -20.06 -20.74
N ALA A 99 6.70 -19.52 -21.28
CA ALA A 99 6.71 -18.30 -22.08
C ALA A 99 6.55 -18.55 -23.61
N LYS A 100 5.87 -19.64 -24.01
CA LYS A 100 5.68 -20.01 -25.43
C LYS A 100 4.24 -19.78 -25.89
#